data_AF-A0A7V1LU30-F1
#
_entry.id   AF-A0A7V1LU30-F1
#
_cell.length_a   1.000
_cell.length_b   1.000
_cell.length_c   1.000
_cell.angle_alpha   90.00
_cell.angle_beta   90.00
_cell.angle_gamma   90.00
#
_symmetry.space_group_name_H-M   'P 1'
#
loop_
_entity.id
_entity.type
_entity.pdbx_description
1 polymer ?
#
loop_
_entity_poly.entity_id
_entity_poly.type
_entity_poly.pdbx_seq_one_letter_code
_entity_poly.pdbx_strand_id
1 'polypeptide(L)'
;MVFLYTFAITCNVILIDMKKFPDWVLAHKRKGVELREIRGRYYVYEVYSKWDKKLKRPKKITGNYLGTITQANGFVPKQTQQVKVKEEERQKPKLYVKESGVSNFIHNNLSHYIELLQKHFPTMWQSILALSYGRFTESSPMKNMKFHYEHSFISELYPDAKISKNSISKLLVNIGRDRGSIVNFFKEFNREDDKIIFDGTDLISNSRNMDYPKLSKTKKGCFDFAINTMFVFSVKSQLPIYYRILPGNIKDVKAFKLSLLESNITNALIVLDKGFYSDANIDKLSVEGLGFLISLRRTSTLIDYTSFEIAAKDALDGFFKYEGKIIWHQTIETEKGMVHTFLNDELKAEESKDYLNRIETHPEKYSIEGFHKNVKKFGTLSVLSNTDNDAKKIYEFYKNRNQVELMIDAFKNLISADSSYMQNDFSLEAWMFINYIALHWYYMLLNKLKEAKLNNKFSPMDLIKFLKEVKKVRLNGEWFNAEITAKNLEIINKLNILIT
;
A
#
# COMPACT_ATOMS: atom_id res chain seq x y z
N MET A 1 45.66 -70.71 -61.87
CA MET A 1 44.46 -71.03 -61.06
C MET A 1 44.19 -69.84 -60.18
N VAL A 2 43.03 -69.23 -60.37
CA VAL A 2 42.65 -67.86 -59.97
C VAL A 2 41.80 -67.89 -58.70
N PHE A 3 41.74 -66.75 -58.01
CA PHE A 3 40.74 -66.25 -57.03
C PHE A 3 41.03 -66.40 -55.53
N LEU A 4 41.50 -65.29 -54.94
CA LEU A 4 40.79 -64.56 -53.86
C LEU A 4 41.50 -63.22 -53.60
N TYR A 5 40.98 -62.15 -54.22
CA TYR A 5 41.28 -60.76 -53.88
C TYR A 5 40.15 -60.26 -53.00
N THR A 6 40.42 -59.93 -51.73
CA THR A 6 39.52 -59.08 -50.93
C THR A 6 40.29 -58.42 -49.77
N PHE A 7 39.97 -57.14 -49.55
CA PHE A 7 40.32 -56.29 -48.40
C PHE A 7 41.72 -55.65 -48.35
N ALA A 8 41.93 -54.65 -49.23
CA ALA A 8 42.83 -53.54 -48.96
C ALA A 8 42.07 -52.41 -48.23
N ILE A 9 42.34 -52.30 -46.93
CA ILE A 9 42.47 -51.09 -46.10
C ILE A 9 41.50 -49.92 -46.42
N THR A 10 40.39 -49.89 -45.70
CA THR A 10 39.68 -48.66 -45.34
C THR A 10 39.88 -48.41 -43.84
N CYS A 11 40.38 -47.23 -43.47
CA CYS A 11 39.84 -46.43 -42.37
C CYS A 11 40.62 -45.11 -42.21
N ASN A 12 39.96 -44.04 -42.64
CA ASN A 12 40.19 -42.66 -42.18
C ASN A 12 40.42 -42.60 -40.67
N VAL A 13 41.58 -42.12 -40.23
CA VAL A 13 41.78 -41.63 -38.86
C VAL A 13 42.05 -40.13 -38.91
N ILE A 14 40.92 -39.40 -38.94
CA ILE A 14 40.64 -38.14 -38.23
C ILE A 14 41.85 -37.20 -38.04
N LEU A 15 42.00 -36.27 -39.00
CA LEU A 15 42.59 -34.96 -38.74
C LEU A 15 41.76 -34.29 -37.62
N ILE A 16 42.34 -34.17 -36.43
CA ILE A 16 41.76 -33.35 -35.35
C ILE A 16 41.90 -31.90 -35.79
N ASP A 17 40.78 -31.33 -36.24
CA ASP A 17 40.63 -29.93 -36.60
C ASP A 17 40.98 -29.05 -35.38
N MET A 18 42.20 -28.50 -35.36
CA MET A 18 42.59 -27.49 -34.39
C MET A 18 41.79 -26.22 -34.70
N LYS A 19 40.66 -26.03 -34.01
CA LYS A 19 39.89 -24.78 -34.02
C LYS A 19 40.83 -23.57 -34.00
N LYS A 20 40.93 -22.86 -35.13
CA LYS A 20 41.77 -21.67 -35.28
C LYS A 20 41.10 -20.49 -34.58
N PHE A 21 41.61 -20.15 -33.40
CA PHE A 21 41.32 -18.86 -32.78
C PHE A 21 42.02 -17.74 -33.58
N PRO A 22 41.43 -16.53 -33.68
CA PRO A 22 42.13 -15.37 -34.22
C PRO A 22 43.41 -15.05 -33.45
N ASP A 23 44.42 -14.45 -34.11
CA ASP A 23 45.72 -14.16 -33.50
C ASP A 23 45.62 -13.27 -32.25
N TRP A 24 44.70 -12.30 -32.26
CA TRP A 24 44.43 -11.44 -31.12
C TRP A 24 43.83 -12.20 -29.92
N VAL A 25 43.18 -13.34 -30.15
CA VAL A 25 42.69 -14.24 -29.09
C VAL A 25 43.82 -15.15 -28.60
N LEU A 26 44.65 -15.66 -29.53
CA LEU A 26 45.80 -16.52 -29.22
C LEU A 26 46.87 -15.81 -28.40
N ALA A 27 47.05 -14.50 -28.58
CA ALA A 27 47.96 -13.67 -27.78
C ALA A 27 47.71 -13.77 -26.27
N HIS A 28 46.50 -14.17 -25.86
CA HIS A 28 46.10 -14.30 -24.46
C HIS A 28 46.19 -15.75 -23.94
N LYS A 29 46.69 -16.70 -24.74
CA LYS A 29 46.89 -18.10 -24.33
C LYS A 29 48.13 -18.21 -23.45
N ARG A 30 47.96 -18.63 -22.19
CA ARG A 30 49.05 -18.86 -21.24
C ARG A 30 48.86 -20.17 -20.47
N LYS A 31 49.94 -20.64 -19.83
CA LYS A 31 49.91 -21.86 -18.99
C LYS A 31 48.84 -21.71 -17.91
N GLY A 32 48.04 -22.76 -17.71
CA GLY A 32 46.95 -22.78 -16.72
C GLY A 32 45.65 -22.13 -17.18
N VAL A 33 45.53 -21.76 -18.46
CA VAL A 33 44.33 -21.13 -19.03
C VAL A 33 43.81 -21.90 -20.27
N GLU A 34 42.49 -22.05 -20.35
CA GLU A 34 41.77 -22.57 -21.50
C GLU A 34 40.97 -21.45 -22.19
N LEU A 35 41.15 -21.31 -23.50
CA LEU A 35 40.35 -20.44 -24.36
C LEU A 35 39.16 -21.21 -24.92
N ARG A 36 37.97 -20.62 -24.84
CA ARG A 36 36.73 -21.18 -25.39
C ARG A 36 36.03 -20.18 -26.27
N GLU A 37 35.59 -20.62 -27.43
CA GLU A 37 34.66 -19.88 -28.26
C GLU A 37 33.24 -20.40 -27.99
N ILE A 38 32.34 -19.51 -27.57
CA ILE A 38 30.93 -19.82 -27.34
C ILE A 38 30.09 -18.76 -28.05
N ARG A 39 29.35 -19.18 -29.09
CA ARG A 39 28.47 -18.30 -29.89
C ARG A 39 29.20 -17.05 -30.42
N GLY A 40 30.38 -17.23 -31.02
CA GLY A 40 31.18 -16.13 -31.61
C GLY A 40 31.86 -15.20 -30.61
N ARG A 41 31.86 -15.53 -29.31
CA ARG A 41 32.58 -14.79 -28.27
C ARG A 41 33.65 -15.65 -27.63
N TYR A 42 34.75 -15.01 -27.22
CA TYR A 42 35.92 -15.69 -26.67
C TYR A 42 35.98 -15.52 -25.15
N TYR A 43 36.10 -16.64 -24.44
CA TYR A 43 36.08 -16.74 -23.00
C TYR A 43 37.36 -17.42 -22.49
N VAL A 44 37.76 -17.04 -21.29
CA VAL A 44 38.97 -17.52 -20.63
C VAL A 44 38.58 -18.24 -19.35
N TYR A 45 39.07 -19.47 -19.20
CA TYR A 45 38.84 -20.30 -18.02
C TYR A 45 40.17 -20.77 -17.45
N GLU A 46 40.23 -21.02 -16.15
CA GLU A 46 41.35 -21.76 -15.55
C GLU A 46 41.34 -23.21 -16.05
N VAL A 47 42.52 -23.80 -16.17
CA VAL A 47 42.65 -25.23 -16.44
C VAL A 47 43.80 -25.80 -15.63
N TYR A 48 43.54 -26.94 -15.01
CA TYR A 48 44.56 -27.75 -14.35
C TYR A 48 44.37 -29.22 -14.68
N SER A 49 45.43 -30.01 -14.48
CA SER A 49 45.43 -31.45 -14.71
C SER A 49 45.33 -32.17 -13.37
N LYS A 50 44.40 -33.13 -13.25
CA LYS A 50 44.27 -34.00 -12.08
C LYS A 50 44.34 -35.45 -12.53
N TRP A 51 45.13 -36.27 -11.83
CA TRP A 51 45.23 -37.69 -12.14
C TRP A 51 43.89 -38.40 -11.91
N ASP A 52 43.36 -39.07 -12.94
CA ASP A 52 42.16 -39.87 -12.84
C ASP A 52 42.54 -41.34 -12.61
N LYS A 53 42.28 -41.83 -11.39
CA LYS A 53 42.64 -43.20 -10.96
C LYS A 53 41.91 -44.29 -11.75
N LYS A 54 40.70 -44.00 -12.30
CA LYS A 54 39.93 -44.98 -13.08
C LYS A 54 40.43 -45.06 -14.52
N LEU A 55 40.75 -43.92 -15.12
CA LEU A 55 41.24 -43.84 -16.49
C LEU A 55 42.76 -44.00 -16.61
N LYS A 56 43.48 -44.14 -15.48
CA LYS A 56 44.95 -44.22 -15.36
C LYS A 56 45.69 -43.18 -16.20
N ARG A 57 45.15 -41.96 -16.26
CA ARG A 57 45.73 -40.86 -17.05
C ARG A 57 45.44 -39.49 -16.42
N PRO A 58 46.26 -38.46 -16.70
CA PRO A 58 45.94 -37.08 -16.33
C PRO A 58 44.66 -36.63 -17.05
N LYS A 59 43.68 -36.14 -16.29
CA LYS A 59 42.43 -35.58 -16.79
C LYS A 59 42.47 -34.07 -16.65
N LYS A 60 42.24 -33.39 -17.77
CA LYS A 60 42.05 -31.93 -17.82
C LYS A 60 40.75 -31.56 -17.09
N ILE A 61 40.84 -30.64 -16.14
CA ILE A 61 39.71 -30.05 -15.43
C ILE A 61 39.70 -28.55 -15.72
N THR A 62 38.57 -28.06 -16.22
CA THR A 62 38.32 -26.63 -16.40
C THR A 62 37.84 -26.05 -15.07
N GLY A 63 38.56 -25.06 -14.55
CA GLY A 63 38.28 -24.34 -13.32
C GLY A 63 37.44 -23.07 -13.55
N ASN A 64 37.74 -22.01 -12.79
CA ASN A 64 36.92 -20.80 -12.76
C ASN A 64 36.92 -20.04 -14.09
N TYR A 65 35.79 -19.37 -14.36
CA TYR A 65 35.71 -18.37 -15.41
C TYR A 65 36.52 -17.13 -15.02
N LEU A 66 37.48 -16.74 -15.87
CA LEU A 66 38.41 -15.64 -15.64
C LEU A 66 38.02 -14.33 -16.34
N GLY A 67 37.31 -14.39 -17.46
CA GLY A 67 36.96 -13.18 -18.25
C GLY A 67 36.69 -13.45 -19.73
N THR A 68 36.36 -12.40 -20.48
CA THR A 68 36.15 -12.46 -21.95
C THR A 68 37.30 -11.80 -22.69
N ILE A 69 37.55 -12.17 -23.94
CA ILE A 69 38.47 -11.46 -24.83
C ILE A 69 37.65 -10.78 -25.92
N THR A 70 37.87 -9.47 -26.10
CA THR A 70 37.28 -8.68 -27.19
C THR A 70 38.37 -8.07 -28.06
N GLN A 71 38.07 -7.83 -29.33
CA GLN A 71 39.04 -7.25 -30.25
C GLN A 71 39.41 -5.79 -29.88
N ALA A 72 38.46 -5.03 -29.32
CA ALA A 72 38.69 -3.64 -28.93
C ALA A 72 39.51 -3.50 -27.63
N ASN A 73 39.27 -4.36 -26.63
CA ASN A 73 39.80 -4.18 -25.28
C ASN A 73 40.72 -5.32 -24.80
N GLY A 74 41.04 -6.30 -25.66
CA GLY A 74 41.82 -7.47 -25.27
C GLY A 74 41.12 -8.31 -24.21
N PHE A 75 41.87 -8.82 -23.23
CA PHE A 75 41.31 -9.57 -22.10
C PHE A 75 40.60 -8.65 -21.09
N VAL A 76 39.29 -8.83 -20.96
CA VAL A 76 38.43 -8.19 -19.97
C VAL A 76 38.22 -9.17 -18.80
N PRO A 77 38.83 -8.94 -17.63
CA PRO A 77 38.70 -9.82 -16.49
C PRO A 77 37.25 -9.86 -15.99
N LYS A 78 36.86 -10.98 -15.37
CA LYS A 78 35.58 -11.13 -14.69
C LYS A 78 35.50 -10.09 -13.58
N GLN A 79 34.70 -9.05 -13.78
CA GLN A 79 34.41 -8.09 -12.72
C GLN A 79 33.61 -8.77 -11.61
N THR A 80 34.19 -8.85 -10.41
CA THR A 80 33.47 -9.24 -9.20
C THR A 80 32.51 -8.12 -8.77
N GLN A 81 31.43 -8.47 -8.08
CA GLN A 81 30.45 -7.49 -7.58
C GLN A 81 31.12 -6.35 -6.78
N GLN A 82 32.16 -6.65 -6.02
CA GLN A 82 32.90 -5.65 -5.24
C GLN A 82 33.62 -4.58 -6.09
N VAL A 83 34.15 -4.95 -7.27
CA VAL A 83 34.82 -4.00 -8.17
C VAL A 83 33.79 -3.08 -8.84
N LYS A 84 32.64 -3.64 -9.24
CA LYS A 84 31.51 -2.86 -9.77
C LYS A 84 30.96 -1.87 -8.75
N VAL A 85 30.79 -2.31 -7.49
CA VAL A 85 30.34 -1.42 -6.40
C VAL A 85 31.33 -0.28 -6.18
N LYS A 86 32.64 -0.53 -6.15
CA LYS A 86 33.66 0.52 -5.98
C LYS A 86 33.73 1.50 -7.15
N GLU A 87 33.55 1.05 -8.39
CA GLU A 87 33.49 1.93 -9.57
C GLU A 87 32.18 2.75 -9.61
N GLU A 88 31.04 2.12 -9.28
CA GLU A 88 29.73 2.80 -9.18
C GLU A 88 29.71 3.84 -8.04
N GLU A 89 30.34 3.56 -6.90
CA GLU A 89 30.49 4.52 -5.79
C GLU A 89 31.33 5.74 -6.19
N ARG A 90 32.34 5.56 -7.05
CA ARG A 90 33.16 6.65 -7.59
C ARG A 90 32.44 7.48 -8.66
N GLN A 91 31.44 6.92 -9.34
CA GLN A 91 30.69 7.55 -10.43
C GLN A 91 29.27 8.00 -10.06
N LYS A 92 28.86 7.92 -8.79
CA LYS A 92 27.56 8.50 -8.39
C LYS A 92 27.55 9.99 -8.73
N PRO A 93 26.60 10.49 -9.55
CA PRO A 93 26.48 11.91 -9.81
C PRO A 93 26.29 12.63 -8.48
N LYS A 94 27.26 13.46 -8.10
CA LYS A 94 27.14 14.31 -6.91
C LYS A 94 26.09 15.37 -7.22
N LEU A 95 24.88 15.17 -6.71
CA LEU A 95 23.85 16.20 -6.76
C LEU A 95 24.26 17.35 -5.84
N TYR A 96 24.33 18.56 -6.40
CA TYR A 96 24.69 19.78 -5.67
C TYR A 96 23.47 20.50 -5.10
N VAL A 97 22.26 20.10 -5.47
CA VAL A 97 21.01 20.66 -4.96
C VAL A 97 20.10 19.51 -4.58
N LYS A 98 19.52 19.55 -3.38
CA LYS A 98 18.57 18.55 -2.90
C LYS A 98 17.37 19.21 -2.21
N GLU A 99 16.21 18.60 -2.37
CA GLU A 99 15.01 18.89 -1.57
C GLU A 99 15.33 18.67 -0.09
N SER A 100 14.98 19.59 0.79
CA SER A 100 15.28 19.48 2.23
C SER A 100 14.11 19.80 3.17
N GLY A 101 13.05 20.48 2.72
CA GLY A 101 11.93 20.85 3.58
C GLY A 101 11.09 19.67 4.04
N VAL A 102 10.65 18.81 3.13
CA VAL A 102 9.96 17.55 3.45
C VAL A 102 10.90 16.61 4.20
N SER A 103 12.15 16.52 3.76
CA SER A 103 13.17 15.70 4.42
C SER A 103 13.33 16.08 5.90
N ASN A 104 13.44 17.37 6.20
CA ASN A 104 13.56 17.89 7.57
C ASN A 104 12.23 17.83 8.33
N PHE A 105 11.09 18.05 7.67
CA PHE A 105 9.77 17.83 8.29
C PHE A 105 9.64 16.40 8.79
N ILE A 106 10.01 15.40 7.98
CA ILE A 106 9.99 14.00 8.41
C ILE A 106 10.96 13.78 9.57
N HIS A 107 12.18 14.30 9.47
CA HIS A 107 13.20 14.15 10.50
C HIS A 107 12.77 14.75 11.86
N ASN A 108 12.24 15.98 11.84
CA ASN A 108 12.01 16.78 13.04
C ASN A 108 10.60 16.61 13.60
N ASN A 109 9.58 16.54 12.74
CA ASN A 109 8.18 16.50 13.15
C ASN A 109 7.59 15.08 13.13
N LEU A 110 8.23 14.14 12.44
CA LEU A 110 7.80 12.74 12.35
C LEU A 110 8.89 11.78 12.88
N SER A 111 9.79 12.26 13.75
CA SER A 111 10.87 11.49 14.37
C SER A 111 10.39 10.19 15.01
N HIS A 112 9.21 10.22 15.65
CA HIS A 112 8.60 9.04 16.23
C HIS A 112 8.39 7.90 15.21
N TYR A 113 8.04 8.20 13.96
CA TYR A 113 7.92 7.18 12.91
C TYR A 113 9.28 6.56 12.59
N ILE A 114 10.35 7.36 12.60
CA ILE A 114 11.71 6.87 12.37
C ILE A 114 12.15 5.94 13.51
N GLU A 115 11.90 6.32 14.76
CA GLU A 115 12.20 5.51 15.94
C GLU A 115 11.45 4.16 15.90
N LEU A 116 10.16 4.18 15.54
CA LEU A 116 9.37 2.96 15.40
C LEU A 116 9.84 2.08 14.24
N LEU A 117 10.22 2.68 13.10
CA LEU A 117 10.82 1.93 12.00
C LEU A 117 12.15 1.30 12.41
N GLN A 118 13.00 2.00 13.17
CA GLN A 118 14.25 1.46 13.71
C GLN A 118 14.00 0.29 14.68
N LYS A 119 13.01 0.44 15.58
CA LYS A 119 12.61 -0.58 16.56
C LYS A 119 12.15 -1.87 15.89
N HIS A 120 11.26 -1.77 14.89
CA HIS A 120 10.60 -2.93 14.29
C HIS A 120 11.31 -3.44 13.02
N PHE A 121 12.12 -2.61 12.34
CA PHE A 121 12.84 -2.99 11.12
C PHE A 121 14.31 -2.53 11.14
N PRO A 122 15.12 -2.95 12.14
CA PRO A 122 16.45 -2.39 12.39
C PRO A 122 17.43 -2.48 11.22
N THR A 123 17.26 -3.46 10.33
CA THR A 123 18.13 -3.66 9.16
C THR A 123 17.62 -3.01 7.87
N MET A 124 16.38 -2.51 7.87
CA MET A 124 15.66 -2.09 6.66
C MET A 124 14.90 -0.76 6.80
N TRP A 125 14.90 -0.14 7.99
CA TRP A 125 14.15 1.06 8.30
C TRP A 125 14.45 2.23 7.36
N GLN A 126 15.71 2.47 7.00
CA GLN A 126 16.06 3.55 6.07
C GLN A 126 15.47 3.33 4.67
N SER A 127 15.42 2.07 4.23
CA SER A 127 14.79 1.73 2.95
C SER A 127 13.28 1.93 3.03
N ILE A 128 12.63 1.53 4.13
CA ILE A 128 11.18 1.74 4.33
C ILE A 128 10.87 3.24 4.38
N LEU A 129 11.69 4.02 5.09
CA LEU A 129 11.58 5.48 5.19
C LEU A 129 11.68 6.12 3.79
N ALA A 130 12.68 5.74 3.00
CA ALA A 130 12.88 6.26 1.64
C ALA A 130 11.74 5.89 0.69
N LEU A 131 11.22 4.66 0.78
CA LEU A 131 10.05 4.24 -0.02
C LEU A 131 8.79 5.00 0.39
N SER A 132 8.59 5.21 1.70
CA SER A 132 7.45 5.95 2.25
C SER A 132 7.52 7.44 1.85
N TYR A 133 8.72 8.04 1.87
CA TYR A 133 8.98 9.38 1.34
C TYR A 133 8.53 9.50 -0.11
N GLY A 134 8.99 8.61 -0.99
CA GLY A 134 8.62 8.68 -2.41
C GLY A 134 7.13 8.45 -2.68
N ARG A 135 6.44 7.65 -1.86
CA ARG A 135 4.97 7.52 -1.91
C ARG A 135 4.26 8.76 -1.39
N PHE A 136 4.77 9.35 -0.31
CA PHE A 136 4.19 10.54 0.30
C PHE A 136 4.31 11.79 -0.59
N THR A 137 5.45 12.01 -1.24
CA THR A 137 5.70 13.25 -1.97
C THR A 137 5.24 13.24 -3.43
N GLU A 138 5.24 12.08 -4.07
CA GLU A 138 5.05 11.96 -5.54
C GLU A 138 4.10 10.84 -5.94
N SER A 139 3.58 10.06 -4.97
CA SER A 139 2.86 8.81 -5.23
C SER A 139 3.62 7.90 -6.22
N SER A 140 4.97 7.92 -6.12
CA SER A 140 5.86 7.39 -7.14
C SER A 140 5.73 5.86 -7.26
N PRO A 141 5.83 5.28 -8.47
CA PRO A 141 5.98 3.84 -8.61
C PRO A 141 7.32 3.37 -8.04
N MET A 142 7.37 2.12 -7.56
CA MET A 142 8.56 1.56 -6.88
C MET A 142 9.85 1.66 -7.73
N LYS A 143 9.74 1.54 -9.06
CA LYS A 143 10.89 1.64 -9.99
C LYS A 143 11.61 3.00 -9.96
N ASN A 144 10.95 4.07 -9.54
CA ASN A 144 11.49 5.44 -9.53
C ASN A 144 11.98 5.87 -8.15
N MET A 145 11.81 5.05 -7.10
CA MET A 145 12.09 5.45 -5.71
C MET A 145 13.54 5.87 -5.49
N LYS A 146 14.49 5.21 -6.16
CA LYS A 146 15.90 5.58 -6.11
C LYS A 146 16.14 7.03 -6.52
N PHE A 147 15.49 7.47 -7.60
CA PHE A 147 15.61 8.84 -8.08
C PHE A 147 15.15 9.85 -7.03
N HIS A 148 13.95 9.65 -6.47
CA HIS A 148 13.39 10.57 -5.48
C HIS A 148 14.23 10.64 -4.20
N TYR A 149 14.71 9.49 -3.72
CA TYR A 149 15.62 9.43 -2.58
C TYR A 149 16.93 10.18 -2.84
N GLU A 150 17.60 9.92 -3.96
CA GLU A 150 18.88 10.58 -4.29
C GLU A 150 18.74 12.12 -4.39
N HIS A 151 17.59 12.62 -4.85
CA HIS A 151 17.29 14.06 -4.97
C HIS A 151 16.76 14.71 -3.68
N SER A 152 16.56 13.92 -2.61
CA SER A 152 16.10 14.38 -1.30
C SER A 152 17.22 14.37 -0.27
N PHE A 153 17.14 15.24 0.72
CA PHE A 153 18.10 15.30 1.82
C PHE A 153 17.97 14.09 2.76
N ILE A 154 16.89 13.30 2.67
CA ILE A 154 16.82 11.95 3.27
C ILE A 154 18.04 11.10 2.89
N SER A 155 18.58 11.23 1.67
CA SER A 155 19.78 10.47 1.27
C SER A 155 21.09 10.92 1.91
N GLU A 156 21.13 12.13 2.47
CA GLU A 156 22.27 12.63 3.25
C GLU A 156 22.09 12.30 4.74
N LEU A 157 20.86 12.40 5.26
CA LEU A 157 20.53 12.06 6.65
C LEU A 157 20.60 10.54 6.91
N TYR A 158 20.19 9.73 5.92
CA TYR A 158 20.00 8.29 6.03
C TYR A 158 20.58 7.56 4.82
N PRO A 159 21.91 7.50 4.68
CA PRO A 159 22.60 7.12 3.44
C PRO A 159 22.51 5.62 3.08
N ASP A 160 22.15 4.75 4.03
CA ASP A 160 22.20 3.28 3.90
C ASP A 160 20.93 2.67 3.27
N ALA A 161 20.00 3.49 2.77
CA ALA A 161 18.78 2.98 2.13
C ALA A 161 19.10 2.17 0.86
N LYS A 162 18.76 0.87 0.87
CA LYS A 162 19.02 -0.09 -0.21
C LYS A 162 17.81 -0.23 -1.13
N ILE A 163 17.60 0.78 -1.99
CA ILE A 163 16.40 0.90 -2.86
C ILE A 163 16.71 0.84 -4.36
N SER A 164 17.79 0.16 -4.77
CA SER A 164 18.12 0.04 -6.19
C SER A 164 17.10 -0.82 -6.94
N LYS A 165 16.95 -0.58 -8.26
CA LYS A 165 16.04 -1.37 -9.12
C LYS A 165 16.23 -2.88 -9.00
N ASN A 166 17.46 -3.33 -8.74
CA ASN A 166 17.80 -4.75 -8.63
C ASN A 166 17.59 -5.34 -7.23
N SER A 167 17.43 -4.50 -6.20
CA SER A 167 17.27 -4.92 -4.80
C SER A 167 15.86 -4.71 -4.27
N ILE A 168 15.12 -3.73 -4.81
CA ILE A 168 13.80 -3.33 -4.31
C ILE A 168 12.79 -4.48 -4.29
N SER A 169 12.77 -5.37 -5.31
CA SER A 169 11.86 -6.52 -5.32
C SER A 169 12.14 -7.48 -4.15
N LYS A 170 13.42 -7.77 -3.88
CA LYS A 170 13.81 -8.64 -2.75
C LYS A 170 13.52 -7.97 -1.41
N LEU A 171 13.77 -6.67 -1.32
CA LEU A 171 13.46 -5.86 -0.15
C LEU A 171 11.96 -5.93 0.18
N LEU A 172 11.09 -5.69 -0.81
CA LEU A 172 9.63 -5.75 -0.60
C LEU A 172 9.17 -7.13 -0.14
N VAL A 173 9.68 -8.21 -0.75
CA VAL A 173 9.38 -9.57 -0.27
C VAL A 173 9.81 -9.76 1.18
N ASN A 174 11.00 -9.28 1.57
CA ASN A 174 11.49 -9.41 2.95
C ASN A 174 10.64 -8.59 3.94
N ILE A 175 10.26 -7.36 3.59
CA ILE A 175 9.37 -6.52 4.41
C ILE A 175 8.05 -7.25 4.64
N GLY A 176 7.39 -7.72 3.57
CA GLY A 176 6.06 -8.31 3.68
C GLY A 176 6.03 -9.72 4.27
N ARG A 177 7.15 -10.44 4.25
CA ARG A 177 7.30 -11.69 5.01
C ARG A 177 7.27 -11.44 6.52
N ASP A 178 7.79 -10.29 6.95
CA ASP A 178 7.82 -9.91 8.36
C ASP A 178 6.52 -9.20 8.78
N ARG A 179 5.41 -9.94 8.63
CA ARG A 179 4.08 -9.47 9.02
C ARG A 179 4.01 -9.13 10.52
N GLY A 180 4.76 -9.84 11.36
CA GLY A 180 4.85 -9.58 12.80
C GLY A 180 5.34 -8.17 13.09
N SER A 181 6.44 -7.74 12.47
CA SER A 181 6.97 -6.38 12.63
C SER A 181 6.05 -5.31 12.05
N ILE A 182 5.36 -5.58 10.94
CA ILE A 182 4.35 -4.65 10.38
C ILE A 182 3.23 -4.42 11.39
N VAL A 183 2.68 -5.50 11.95
CA VAL A 183 1.60 -5.42 12.93
C VAL A 183 2.08 -4.73 14.21
N ASN A 184 3.26 -5.08 14.70
CA ASN A 184 3.83 -4.47 15.89
C ASN A 184 4.11 -2.97 15.70
N PHE A 185 4.53 -2.54 14.51
CA PHE A 185 4.67 -1.13 14.19
C PHE A 185 3.34 -0.38 14.34
N PHE A 186 2.24 -0.90 13.77
CA PHE A 186 0.96 -0.22 13.87
C PHE A 186 0.33 -0.28 15.28
N LYS A 187 0.65 -1.32 16.06
CA LYS A 187 0.22 -1.43 17.46
C LYS A 187 0.72 -0.28 18.33
N GLU A 188 1.82 0.37 17.99
CA GLU A 188 2.34 1.54 18.72
C GLU A 188 1.40 2.76 18.62
N PHE A 189 0.53 2.78 17.61
CA PHE A 189 -0.48 3.82 17.41
C PHE A 189 -1.84 3.43 18.01
N ASN A 190 -1.96 2.23 18.59
CA ASN A 190 -3.18 1.76 19.24
C ASN A 190 -3.37 2.49 20.57
N ARG A 191 -4.38 3.36 20.66
CA ARG A 191 -4.78 4.03 21.90
C ARG A 191 -6.08 3.42 22.43
N GLU A 192 -6.45 3.62 23.69
CA GLU A 192 -7.71 3.09 24.25
C GLU A 192 -8.97 3.88 23.82
N ASP A 193 -8.98 4.40 22.60
CA ASP A 193 -10.06 5.24 22.06
C ASP A 193 -10.96 4.48 21.07
N ASP A 194 -12.04 5.15 20.65
CA ASP A 194 -13.11 4.66 19.78
C ASP A 194 -12.57 4.04 18.48
N LYS A 195 -12.29 2.73 18.55
CA LYS A 195 -11.83 1.92 17.42
C LYS A 195 -13.02 1.39 16.66
N ILE A 196 -12.94 1.56 15.35
CA ILE A 196 -13.95 1.03 14.46
C ILE A 196 -13.27 0.15 13.41
N ILE A 197 -13.85 -1.04 13.19
CA ILE A 197 -13.45 -1.92 12.09
C ILE A 197 -14.43 -1.75 10.95
N PHE A 198 -13.87 -1.64 9.75
CA PHE A 198 -14.66 -1.55 8.53
C PHE A 198 -14.27 -2.64 7.54
N ASP A 199 -15.29 -3.17 6.86
CA ASP A 199 -15.09 -3.88 5.59
C ASP A 199 -14.60 -2.83 4.58
N GLY A 200 -13.33 -2.93 4.21
CA GLY A 200 -12.61 -1.80 3.64
C GLY A 200 -12.88 -1.64 2.15
N THR A 201 -11.86 -1.69 1.31
CA THR A 201 -11.97 -1.18 -0.06
C THR A 201 -11.32 -2.11 -1.07
N ASP A 202 -11.92 -2.16 -2.27
CA ASP A 202 -11.36 -2.93 -3.38
C ASP A 202 -10.10 -2.23 -3.90
N LEU A 203 -9.00 -2.98 -3.96
CA LEU A 203 -7.79 -2.63 -4.65
C LEU A 203 -7.67 -3.46 -5.93
N ILE A 204 -7.41 -2.82 -7.06
CA ILE A 204 -7.34 -3.50 -8.35
C ILE A 204 -5.94 -4.09 -8.56
N SER A 205 -5.87 -5.34 -8.99
CA SER A 205 -4.61 -5.94 -9.45
C SER A 205 -4.85 -7.05 -10.47
N ASN A 206 -4.25 -6.90 -11.64
CA ASN A 206 -4.33 -7.89 -12.72
C ASN A 206 -3.19 -8.93 -12.67
N SER A 207 -2.44 -9.01 -11.56
CA SER A 207 -1.39 -10.01 -11.43
C SER A 207 -1.99 -11.42 -11.35
N ARG A 208 -1.49 -12.31 -12.21
CA ARG A 208 -1.81 -13.75 -12.17
C ARG A 208 -0.85 -14.55 -11.30
N ASN A 209 0.14 -13.87 -10.69
CA ASN A 209 1.19 -14.49 -9.86
C ASN A 209 0.90 -14.37 -8.35
N MET A 210 -0.29 -13.87 -8.00
CA MET A 210 -0.74 -13.64 -6.64
C MET A 210 -2.04 -14.39 -6.40
N ASP A 211 -2.25 -14.88 -5.18
CA ASP A 211 -3.48 -15.60 -4.83
C ASP A 211 -4.63 -14.65 -4.46
N TYR A 212 -4.30 -13.44 -4.01
CA TYR A 212 -5.27 -12.45 -3.54
C TYR A 212 -6.23 -11.91 -4.62
N PRO A 213 -5.77 -11.51 -5.83
CA PRO A 213 -6.68 -10.95 -6.82
C PRO A 213 -7.69 -12.00 -7.30
N LYS A 214 -8.98 -11.74 -7.09
CA LYS A 214 -10.07 -12.58 -7.61
C LYS A 214 -11.03 -11.73 -8.41
N LEU A 215 -11.55 -12.30 -9.50
CA LEU A 215 -12.61 -11.67 -10.28
C LEU A 215 -13.83 -11.46 -9.40
N SER A 216 -14.19 -10.20 -9.18
CA SER A 216 -15.30 -9.83 -8.31
C SER A 216 -15.94 -8.52 -8.76
N LYS A 217 -17.18 -8.30 -8.31
CA LYS A 217 -17.88 -7.03 -8.56
C LYS A 217 -17.31 -5.98 -7.61
N THR A 218 -16.64 -4.99 -8.19
CA THR A 218 -16.08 -3.84 -7.47
C THR A 218 -17.19 -2.93 -6.92
N LYS A 219 -16.86 -2.08 -5.93
CA LYS A 219 -17.73 -1.03 -5.40
C LYS A 219 -18.24 -0.06 -6.48
N LYS A 220 -17.52 0.09 -7.60
CA LYS A 220 -17.95 0.88 -8.77
C LYS A 220 -19.00 0.17 -9.64
N GLY A 221 -19.30 -1.10 -9.35
CA GLY A 221 -20.29 -1.91 -10.08
C GLY A 221 -19.73 -2.71 -11.26
N CYS A 222 -18.44 -2.56 -11.59
CA CYS A 222 -17.75 -3.28 -12.65
C CYS A 222 -17.13 -4.59 -12.15
N PHE A 223 -16.98 -5.59 -13.02
CA PHE A 223 -16.23 -6.81 -12.71
C PHE A 223 -14.75 -6.61 -13.01
N ASP A 224 -13.89 -6.81 -12.00
CA ASP A 224 -12.44 -6.71 -12.14
C ASP A 224 -11.74 -7.67 -11.18
N PHE A 225 -10.42 -7.88 -11.35
CA PHE A 225 -9.59 -8.60 -10.40
C PHE A 225 -9.30 -7.70 -9.21
N ALA A 226 -10.06 -7.90 -8.14
CA ALA A 226 -9.97 -7.11 -6.93
C ALA A 226 -9.37 -7.91 -5.77
N ILE A 227 -8.71 -7.15 -4.91
CA ILE A 227 -8.21 -7.55 -3.61
C ILE A 227 -9.02 -6.74 -2.60
N ASN A 228 -9.68 -7.40 -1.64
CA ASN A 228 -10.34 -6.65 -0.57
C ASN A 228 -9.31 -6.33 0.52
N THR A 229 -9.47 -5.16 1.11
CA THR A 229 -8.66 -4.72 2.23
C THR A 229 -9.58 -4.43 3.40
N MET A 230 -9.24 -4.92 4.58
CA MET A 230 -9.92 -4.60 5.84
C MET A 230 -8.98 -3.74 6.66
N PHE A 231 -9.50 -2.82 7.46
CA PHE A 231 -8.66 -2.01 8.35
C PHE A 231 -9.37 -1.66 9.64
N VAL A 232 -8.59 -1.44 10.69
CA VAL A 232 -9.05 -0.87 11.95
C VAL A 232 -8.65 0.59 11.97
N PHE A 233 -9.61 1.46 12.21
CA PHE A 233 -9.42 2.90 12.26
C PHE A 233 -9.67 3.40 13.68
N SER A 234 -8.74 4.18 14.22
CA SER A 234 -8.99 4.95 15.44
C SER A 234 -9.61 6.29 15.04
N VAL A 235 -10.86 6.51 15.45
CA VAL A 235 -11.62 7.73 15.10
C VAL A 235 -10.98 8.97 15.69
N LYS A 236 -10.52 8.88 16.95
CA LYS A 236 -9.96 10.02 17.65
C LYS A 236 -8.60 10.43 17.11
N SER A 237 -7.72 9.48 16.79
CA SER A 237 -6.43 9.79 16.17
C SER A 237 -6.54 10.08 14.67
N GLN A 238 -7.68 9.73 14.05
CA GLN A 238 -7.90 9.79 12.60
C GLN A 238 -6.86 8.98 11.80
N LEU A 239 -6.46 7.82 12.31
CA LEU A 239 -5.43 6.99 11.70
C LEU A 239 -5.90 5.53 11.55
N PRO A 240 -5.57 4.86 10.44
CA PRO A 240 -5.66 3.41 10.36
C PRO A 240 -4.53 2.76 11.18
N ILE A 241 -4.89 1.96 12.17
CA ILE A 241 -3.95 1.33 13.12
C ILE A 241 -3.76 -0.17 12.86
N TYR A 242 -4.36 -0.69 11.78
CA TYR A 242 -4.16 -2.05 11.30
C TYR A 242 -4.78 -2.18 9.92
N TYR A 243 -4.23 -3.04 9.07
CA TYR A 243 -4.90 -3.50 7.85
C TYR A 243 -4.71 -5.01 7.66
N ARG A 244 -5.61 -5.64 6.91
CA ARG A 244 -5.49 -7.00 6.40
C ARG A 244 -5.88 -7.06 4.93
N ILE A 245 -5.13 -7.85 4.17
CA ILE A 245 -5.42 -8.15 2.76
C ILE A 245 -6.23 -9.45 2.71
N LEU A 246 -7.31 -9.44 1.95
CA LEU A 246 -8.22 -10.57 1.78
C LEU A 246 -8.38 -10.91 0.29
N PRO A 247 -8.49 -12.20 -0.07
CA PRO A 247 -8.65 -12.59 -1.46
C PRO A 247 -10.06 -12.30 -1.97
N GLY A 248 -10.19 -11.52 -3.05
CA GLY A 248 -11.49 -11.12 -3.60
C GLY A 248 -12.38 -10.36 -2.62
N ASN A 249 -13.67 -10.26 -2.95
CA ASN A 249 -14.69 -9.60 -2.10
C ASN A 249 -15.30 -10.60 -1.10
N ILE A 250 -14.56 -10.92 -0.03
CA ILE A 250 -15.04 -11.79 1.05
C ILE A 250 -15.66 -10.96 2.16
N LYS A 251 -16.95 -11.21 2.44
CA LYS A 251 -17.70 -10.68 3.59
C LYS A 251 -17.82 -11.73 4.68
N ASP A 252 -16.71 -12.15 5.25
CA ASP A 252 -16.66 -13.20 6.27
C ASP A 252 -16.48 -12.60 7.67
N VAL A 253 -17.40 -12.93 8.57
CA VAL A 253 -17.33 -12.57 10.00
C VAL A 253 -16.02 -13.05 10.63
N LYS A 254 -15.49 -14.20 10.19
CA LYS A 254 -14.19 -14.72 10.68
C LYS A 254 -13.02 -13.76 10.41
N ALA A 255 -13.07 -13.01 9.31
CA ALA A 255 -12.01 -12.06 8.98
C ALA A 255 -11.89 -10.96 10.04
N PHE A 256 -13.03 -10.45 10.54
CA PHE A 256 -13.05 -9.46 11.63
C PHE A 256 -12.43 -10.01 12.91
N LYS A 257 -12.86 -11.19 13.36
CA LYS A 257 -12.32 -11.84 14.56
C LYS A 257 -10.82 -12.04 14.45
N LEU A 258 -10.35 -12.60 13.34
CA LEU A 258 -8.92 -12.83 13.12
C LEU A 258 -8.14 -11.51 13.08
N SER A 259 -8.76 -10.40 12.64
CA SER A 259 -8.10 -9.09 12.54
C SER A 259 -7.95 -8.46 13.92
N LEU A 260 -8.96 -8.59 14.77
CA LEU A 260 -8.89 -8.20 16.19
C LEU A 260 -7.84 -9.00 16.95
N LEU A 261 -7.80 -10.32 16.73
CA LEU A 261 -6.80 -11.20 17.34
C LEU A 261 -5.37 -10.83 16.93
N GLU A 262 -5.09 -10.62 15.65
CA GLU A 262 -3.75 -10.26 15.17
C GLU A 262 -3.32 -8.87 15.67
N SER A 263 -4.24 -7.90 15.62
CA SER A 263 -4.00 -6.52 16.07
C SER A 263 -3.95 -6.37 17.59
N ASN A 264 -4.31 -7.40 18.36
CA ASN A 264 -4.48 -7.34 19.81
C ASN A 264 -5.42 -6.20 20.25
N ILE A 265 -6.52 -6.05 19.52
CA ILE A 265 -7.56 -5.06 19.81
C ILE A 265 -8.75 -5.79 20.40
N THR A 266 -9.06 -5.49 21.66
CA THR A 266 -10.13 -6.14 22.42
C THR A 266 -11.43 -5.35 22.40
N ASN A 267 -11.34 -4.02 22.31
CA ASN A 267 -12.48 -3.13 22.27
C ASN A 267 -12.50 -2.38 20.94
N ALA A 268 -13.33 -2.84 20.00
CA ALA A 268 -13.63 -2.16 18.76
C ALA A 268 -15.06 -2.44 18.33
N LEU A 269 -15.68 -1.44 17.72
CA LEU A 269 -17.01 -1.55 17.15
C LEU A 269 -16.91 -1.90 15.67
N ILE A 270 -17.65 -2.90 15.21
CA ILE A 270 -17.65 -3.27 13.80
C ILE A 270 -18.76 -2.48 13.10
N VAL A 271 -18.40 -1.56 12.19
CA VAL A 271 -19.39 -0.75 11.47
C VAL A 271 -19.46 -1.19 10.02
N LEU A 272 -20.67 -1.58 9.61
CA LEU A 272 -20.92 -2.31 8.37
C LEU A 272 -22.01 -1.64 7.53
N ASP A 273 -21.86 -1.80 6.21
CA ASP A 273 -22.83 -1.30 5.25
C ASP A 273 -24.02 -2.25 5.09
N LYS A 274 -25.10 -1.73 4.50
CA LYS A 274 -26.37 -2.44 4.21
C LYS A 274 -26.19 -3.72 3.41
N GLY A 275 -25.09 -3.83 2.67
CA GLY A 275 -24.75 -5.02 1.88
C GLY A 275 -24.17 -6.17 2.70
N PHE A 276 -23.90 -5.99 4.00
CA PHE A 276 -23.42 -7.05 4.90
C PHE A 276 -24.55 -7.76 5.64
N TYR A 277 -25.72 -7.12 5.74
CA TYR A 277 -26.88 -7.67 6.44
C TYR A 277 -27.35 -8.99 5.80
N SER A 278 -27.26 -10.06 6.58
CA SER A 278 -27.92 -11.35 6.36
C SER A 278 -28.06 -12.04 7.72
N ASP A 279 -29.11 -12.83 7.91
CA ASP A 279 -29.38 -13.49 9.20
C ASP A 279 -28.20 -14.35 9.65
N ALA A 280 -27.63 -15.14 8.73
CA ALA A 280 -26.43 -15.93 9.00
C ALA A 280 -25.20 -15.10 9.43
N ASN A 281 -25.06 -13.85 8.97
CA ASN A 281 -23.97 -12.98 9.38
C ASN A 281 -24.24 -12.35 10.76
N ILE A 282 -25.48 -11.99 11.05
CA ILE A 282 -25.88 -11.47 12.37
C ILE A 282 -25.63 -12.55 13.44
N ASP A 283 -26.12 -13.77 13.20
CA ASP A 283 -25.96 -14.87 14.14
C ASP A 283 -24.48 -15.17 14.41
N LYS A 284 -23.64 -15.16 13.37
CA LYS A 284 -22.19 -15.34 13.52
C LYS A 284 -21.53 -14.22 14.31
N LEU A 285 -21.90 -12.96 14.09
CA LEU A 285 -21.35 -11.82 14.84
C LEU A 285 -21.70 -11.95 16.33
N SER A 286 -22.94 -12.35 16.63
CA SER A 286 -23.43 -12.59 17.99
C SER A 286 -22.71 -13.77 18.67
N VAL A 287 -22.57 -14.91 17.97
CA VAL A 287 -21.85 -16.10 18.49
C VAL A 287 -20.38 -15.79 18.79
N GLU A 288 -19.75 -14.93 17.99
CA GLU A 288 -18.35 -14.53 18.18
C GLU A 288 -18.17 -13.41 19.23
N GLY A 289 -19.27 -12.92 19.83
CA GLY A 289 -19.25 -11.88 20.86
C GLY A 289 -18.77 -10.51 20.36
N LEU A 290 -18.98 -10.21 19.07
CA LEU A 290 -18.48 -8.99 18.45
C LEU A 290 -19.54 -7.89 18.48
N GLY A 291 -19.21 -6.72 19.03
CA GLY A 291 -20.06 -5.54 18.98
C GLY A 291 -20.14 -4.97 17.56
N PHE A 292 -21.35 -4.73 17.05
CA PHE A 292 -21.55 -4.26 15.69
C PHE A 292 -22.61 -3.16 15.54
N LEU A 293 -22.50 -2.44 14.42
CA LEU A 293 -23.50 -1.55 13.83
C LEU A 293 -23.68 -1.90 12.36
N ILE A 294 -24.87 -2.33 11.98
CA ILE A 294 -25.21 -2.62 10.58
C ILE A 294 -26.34 -1.70 10.16
N SER A 295 -26.10 -0.89 9.13
CA SER A 295 -27.20 -0.13 8.53
C SER A 295 -28.20 -1.05 7.86
N LEU A 296 -29.48 -0.75 8.03
CA LEU A 296 -30.56 -1.51 7.42
C LEU A 296 -31.01 -0.87 6.10
N ARG A 297 -31.48 -1.69 5.17
CA ARG A 297 -32.24 -1.20 4.01
C ARG A 297 -33.56 -0.65 4.51
N ARG A 298 -34.03 0.47 3.93
CA ARG A 298 -35.33 1.09 4.29
C ARG A 298 -36.54 0.16 4.02
N THR A 299 -36.33 -0.93 3.30
CA THR A 299 -37.31 -1.99 3.04
C THR A 299 -37.28 -3.12 4.06
N SER A 300 -36.37 -3.08 5.04
CA SER A 300 -36.27 -4.11 6.07
C SER A 300 -37.55 -4.16 6.91
N THR A 301 -38.04 -5.37 7.19
CA THR A 301 -39.20 -5.62 8.05
C THR A 301 -38.90 -5.39 9.53
N LEU A 302 -37.62 -5.26 9.91
CA LEU A 302 -37.19 -4.92 11.27
C LEU A 302 -37.43 -3.45 11.62
N ILE A 303 -37.79 -2.60 10.66
CA ILE A 303 -37.98 -1.17 10.89
C ILE A 303 -39.48 -0.89 10.99
N ASP A 304 -39.88 -0.36 12.14
CA ASP A 304 -41.20 0.25 12.29
C ASP A 304 -41.11 1.75 11.97
N TYR A 305 -41.98 2.20 11.07
CA TYR A 305 -42.08 3.62 10.68
C TYR A 305 -43.32 4.31 11.23
N THR A 306 -44.22 3.58 11.92
CA THR A 306 -45.50 4.12 12.40
C THR A 306 -45.31 5.40 13.22
N SER A 307 -44.33 5.42 14.11
CA SER A 307 -44.04 6.56 14.99
C SER A 307 -43.47 7.77 14.24
N PHE A 308 -42.91 7.56 13.04
CA PHE A 308 -42.34 8.63 12.19
C PHE A 308 -43.38 9.22 11.20
N GLU A 309 -44.58 8.64 11.12
CA GLU A 309 -45.70 9.20 10.36
C GLU A 309 -46.39 10.34 11.11
N ILE A 310 -46.28 10.38 12.44
CA ILE A 310 -46.93 11.37 13.30
C ILE A 310 -46.15 12.69 13.26
N ALA A 311 -46.81 13.76 12.81
CA ALA A 311 -46.18 15.09 12.67
C ALA A 311 -45.70 15.67 14.01
N ALA A 312 -46.41 15.37 15.10
CA ALA A 312 -46.09 15.84 16.45
C ALA A 312 -44.86 15.17 17.08
N LYS A 313 -44.45 14.00 16.57
CA LYS A 313 -43.27 13.22 17.03
C LYS A 313 -43.27 12.86 18.52
N ASP A 314 -44.43 12.92 19.16
CA ASP A 314 -44.69 12.53 20.55
C ASP A 314 -44.54 11.03 20.80
N ALA A 315 -44.66 10.21 19.75
CA ALA A 315 -44.42 8.77 19.78
C ALA A 315 -42.93 8.37 19.67
N LEU A 316 -42.01 9.33 19.49
CA LEU A 316 -40.57 9.06 19.41
C LEU A 316 -39.92 9.14 20.80
N ASP A 317 -38.84 8.37 20.99
CA ASP A 317 -38.14 8.31 22.29
C ASP A 317 -37.49 9.64 22.67
N GLY A 318 -37.11 10.44 21.67
CA GLY A 318 -36.50 11.74 21.90
C GLY A 318 -35.77 12.31 20.69
N PHE A 319 -34.92 13.30 20.96
CA PHE A 319 -34.08 13.95 19.97
C PHE A 319 -32.70 14.30 20.54
N PHE A 320 -31.74 14.48 19.65
CA PHE A 320 -30.44 15.07 19.97
C PHE A 320 -29.96 15.96 18.82
N LYS A 321 -28.97 16.81 19.12
CA LYS A 321 -28.32 17.66 18.11
C LYS A 321 -27.04 17.00 17.61
N TYR A 322 -26.86 16.95 16.29
CA TYR A 322 -25.63 16.48 15.63
C TYR A 322 -25.24 17.44 14.51
N GLU A 323 -24.04 18.01 14.55
CA GLU A 323 -23.52 18.96 13.53
C GLU A 323 -24.50 20.10 13.18
N GLY A 324 -25.20 20.66 14.18
CA GLY A 324 -26.17 21.74 13.95
C GLY A 324 -27.59 21.27 13.66
N LYS A 325 -27.79 20.00 13.28
CA LYS A 325 -29.08 19.43 12.90
C LYS A 325 -29.77 18.71 14.05
N ILE A 326 -31.10 18.74 14.07
CA ILE A 326 -31.91 17.97 15.01
C ILE A 326 -32.15 16.58 14.43
N ILE A 327 -31.85 15.57 15.23
CA ILE A 327 -32.05 14.16 14.90
C ILE A 327 -33.02 13.58 15.92
N TRP A 328 -34.18 13.16 15.43
CA TRP A 328 -35.15 12.40 16.21
C TRP A 328 -34.81 10.93 16.19
N HIS A 329 -35.17 10.18 17.22
CA HIS A 329 -34.89 8.75 17.25
C HIS A 329 -35.97 7.91 17.92
N GLN A 330 -35.99 6.64 17.54
CA GLN A 330 -36.72 5.57 18.19
C GLN A 330 -35.86 4.31 18.21
N THR A 331 -35.89 3.57 19.30
CA THR A 331 -35.20 2.29 19.47
C THR A 331 -36.22 1.20 19.73
N ILE A 332 -36.14 0.13 18.95
CA ILE A 332 -37.01 -1.03 19.09
C ILE A 332 -36.15 -2.27 19.31
N GLU A 333 -36.47 -3.02 20.34
CA GLU A 333 -35.84 -4.32 20.59
C GLU A 333 -36.40 -5.38 19.63
N THR A 334 -35.50 -6.17 19.05
CA THR A 334 -35.84 -7.28 18.17
C THR A 334 -35.04 -8.51 18.58
N GLU A 335 -35.43 -9.69 18.09
CA GLU A 335 -34.69 -10.94 18.31
C GLU A 335 -33.21 -10.86 17.86
N LYS A 336 -32.87 -9.93 16.96
CA LYS A 336 -31.54 -9.74 16.37
C LYS A 336 -30.72 -8.63 17.03
N GLY A 337 -31.28 -7.96 18.04
CA GLY A 337 -30.71 -6.79 18.72
C GLY A 337 -31.59 -5.55 18.60
N MET A 338 -31.01 -4.40 18.96
CA MET A 338 -31.68 -3.11 19.01
C MET A 338 -31.66 -2.45 17.63
N VAL A 339 -32.82 -2.05 17.12
CA VAL A 339 -32.97 -1.27 15.90
C VAL A 339 -33.18 0.20 16.27
N HIS A 340 -32.15 1.01 16.05
CA HIS A 340 -32.22 2.45 16.22
C HIS A 340 -32.59 3.09 14.88
N THR A 341 -33.73 3.77 14.83
CA THR A 341 -34.18 4.53 13.65
C THR A 341 -34.10 6.01 13.96
N PHE A 342 -33.44 6.74 13.07
CA PHE A 342 -33.17 8.16 13.19
C PHE A 342 -33.89 8.91 12.08
N LEU A 343 -34.46 10.06 12.39
CA LEU A 343 -35.11 10.96 11.42
C LEU A 343 -34.43 12.33 11.44
N ASN A 344 -34.05 12.79 10.24
CA ASN A 344 -33.64 14.16 9.98
C ASN A 344 -34.71 14.82 9.09
N ASP A 345 -35.42 15.82 9.64
CA ASP A 345 -36.51 16.52 8.94
C ASP A 345 -36.01 17.33 7.73
N GLU A 346 -34.81 17.94 7.82
CA GLU A 346 -34.21 18.68 6.69
C GLU A 346 -33.96 17.72 5.52
N LEU A 347 -33.36 16.56 5.80
CA LEU A 347 -33.10 15.54 4.78
C LEU A 347 -34.41 14.95 4.22
N LYS A 348 -35.44 14.81 5.07
CA LYS A 348 -36.77 14.37 4.63
C LYS A 348 -37.36 15.36 3.63
N ALA A 349 -37.27 16.66 3.90
CA ALA A 349 -37.75 17.70 3.00
C ALA A 349 -36.98 17.72 1.67
N GLU A 350 -35.65 17.58 1.72
CA GLU A 350 -34.80 17.46 0.53
C GLU A 350 -35.17 16.24 -0.34
N GLU A 351 -35.27 15.06 0.27
CA GLU A 351 -35.67 13.82 -0.42
C GLU A 351 -37.09 13.91 -0.99
N SER A 352 -38.03 14.53 -0.26
CA SER A 352 -39.39 14.78 -0.74
C SER A 352 -39.41 15.64 -1.99
N LYS A 353 -38.67 16.76 -1.98
CA LYS A 353 -38.56 17.67 -3.12
C LYS A 353 -37.93 16.98 -4.34
N ASP A 354 -36.83 16.26 -4.15
CA ASP A 354 -36.15 15.52 -5.22
C ASP A 354 -37.08 14.45 -5.83
N TYR A 355 -37.81 13.70 -5.02
CA TYR A 355 -38.75 12.69 -5.52
C TYR A 355 -39.87 13.32 -6.35
N LEU A 356 -40.50 14.41 -5.87
CA LEU A 356 -41.57 15.10 -6.59
C LEU A 356 -41.07 15.67 -7.93
N ASN A 357 -39.89 16.29 -7.96
CA ASN A 357 -39.25 16.74 -9.20
C ASN A 357 -38.99 15.58 -10.17
N ARG A 358 -38.67 14.38 -9.65
CA ARG A 358 -38.47 13.18 -10.48
C ARG A 358 -39.74 12.61 -11.09
N ILE A 359 -40.91 12.87 -10.50
CA ILE A 359 -42.19 12.53 -11.13
C ILE A 359 -42.35 13.30 -12.45
N GLU A 360 -41.97 14.58 -12.48
CA GLU A 360 -42.07 15.41 -13.69
C GLU A 360 -40.99 15.05 -14.73
N THR A 361 -39.75 14.86 -14.28
CA THR A 361 -38.60 14.61 -15.17
C THR A 361 -38.44 13.16 -15.62
N HIS A 362 -38.90 12.19 -14.84
CA HIS A 362 -38.74 10.74 -15.06
C HIS A 362 -40.03 9.96 -14.68
N PRO A 363 -41.18 10.27 -15.33
CA PRO A 363 -42.48 9.71 -14.98
C PRO A 363 -42.56 8.18 -15.17
N GLU A 364 -41.64 7.59 -15.91
CA GLU A 364 -41.56 6.13 -16.12
C GLU A 364 -41.06 5.37 -14.89
N LYS A 365 -40.43 6.05 -13.92
CA LYS A 365 -39.89 5.45 -12.69
C LYS A 365 -40.54 5.96 -11.40
N TYR A 366 -41.12 7.15 -11.43
CA TYR A 366 -41.61 7.83 -10.24
C TYR A 366 -43.08 8.23 -10.41
N SER A 367 -43.90 7.90 -9.40
CA SER A 367 -45.33 8.25 -9.36
C SER A 367 -45.73 8.83 -8.00
N ILE A 368 -46.89 9.49 -7.94
CA ILE A 368 -47.42 10.06 -6.70
C ILE A 368 -47.80 8.98 -5.68
N GLU A 369 -48.30 7.82 -6.13
CA GLU A 369 -48.57 6.67 -5.26
C GLU A 369 -47.27 6.14 -4.66
N GLY A 370 -46.20 6.10 -5.47
CA GLY A 370 -44.86 5.75 -5.01
C GLY A 370 -44.33 6.75 -3.98
N PHE A 371 -44.60 8.05 -4.16
CA PHE A 371 -44.25 9.07 -3.19
C PHE A 371 -44.95 8.82 -1.85
N HIS A 372 -46.28 8.65 -1.83
CA HIS A 372 -47.05 8.38 -0.61
C HIS A 372 -46.58 7.11 0.11
N LYS A 373 -46.18 6.07 -0.62
CA LYS A 373 -45.64 4.83 -0.04
C LYS A 373 -44.27 5.02 0.62
N ASN A 374 -43.44 5.93 0.11
CA ASN A 374 -42.05 6.08 0.50
C ASN A 374 -41.77 7.28 1.41
N VAL A 375 -42.64 8.29 1.44
CA VAL A 375 -42.42 9.55 2.17
C VAL A 375 -42.16 9.35 3.66
N LYS A 376 -42.77 8.32 4.28
CA LYS A 376 -42.53 7.95 5.68
C LYS A 376 -41.11 7.45 5.96
N LYS A 377 -40.41 7.00 4.93
CA LYS A 377 -39.03 6.51 5.00
C LYS A 377 -38.02 7.61 4.68
N PHE A 378 -38.48 8.77 4.20
CA PHE A 378 -37.56 9.84 3.81
C PHE A 378 -36.89 10.48 5.00
N GLY A 379 -35.63 10.87 4.83
CA GLY A 379 -34.79 11.41 5.90
C GLY A 379 -34.44 10.40 6.99
N THR A 380 -34.79 9.12 6.83
CA THR A 380 -34.53 8.10 7.85
C THR A 380 -33.21 7.36 7.64
N LEU A 381 -32.60 6.97 8.76
CA LEU A 381 -31.46 6.05 8.87
C LEU A 381 -31.79 5.04 9.97
N SER A 382 -31.82 3.74 9.66
CA SER A 382 -31.97 2.69 10.67
C SER A 382 -30.70 1.87 10.78
N VAL A 383 -30.26 1.62 12.01
CA VAL A 383 -29.04 0.87 12.35
C VAL A 383 -29.42 -0.23 13.35
N LEU A 384 -29.06 -1.47 13.01
CA LEU A 384 -29.13 -2.61 13.94
C LEU A 384 -27.84 -2.65 14.76
N SER A 385 -27.96 -2.79 16.08
CA SER A 385 -26.85 -2.92 17.02
C SER A 385 -27.12 -4.02 18.06
N ASN A 386 -26.05 -4.64 18.53
CA ASN A 386 -26.04 -5.53 19.70
C ASN A 386 -25.26 -4.91 20.88
N THR A 387 -25.14 -3.58 20.93
CA THR A 387 -24.37 -2.88 21.97
C THR A 387 -25.30 -2.04 22.84
N ASP A 388 -24.92 -1.85 24.10
CA ASP A 388 -25.69 -1.07 25.08
C ASP A 388 -25.49 0.46 24.96
N ASN A 389 -25.05 0.94 23.80
CA ASN A 389 -24.84 2.37 23.59
C ASN A 389 -26.18 3.09 23.35
N ASP A 390 -26.31 4.32 23.84
CA ASP A 390 -27.50 5.14 23.59
C ASP A 390 -27.65 5.52 22.11
N ALA A 391 -28.86 5.94 21.72
CA ALA A 391 -29.17 6.28 20.33
C ALA A 391 -28.24 7.36 19.75
N LYS A 392 -27.85 8.36 20.55
CA LYS A 392 -26.95 9.43 20.12
C LYS A 392 -25.57 8.86 19.76
N LYS A 393 -25.00 8.04 20.64
CA LYS A 393 -23.68 7.45 20.47
C LYS A 393 -23.65 6.43 19.32
N ILE A 394 -24.74 5.66 19.14
CA ILE A 394 -24.94 4.79 17.97
C ILE A 394 -24.91 5.62 16.68
N TYR A 395 -25.62 6.75 16.64
CA TYR A 395 -25.63 7.65 15.49
C TYR A 395 -24.24 8.22 15.20
N GLU A 396 -23.53 8.71 16.23
CA GLU A 396 -22.18 9.25 16.12
C GLU A 396 -21.19 8.22 15.60
N PHE A 397 -21.17 7.01 16.16
CA PHE A 397 -20.32 5.92 15.68
C PHE A 397 -20.61 5.56 14.22
N TYR A 398 -21.88 5.45 13.85
CA TYR A 398 -22.25 5.15 12.47
C TYR A 398 -21.84 6.30 11.53
N LYS A 399 -21.99 7.57 11.94
CA LYS A 399 -21.57 8.74 11.14
C LYS A 399 -20.05 8.85 11.02
N ASN A 400 -19.29 8.40 12.01
CA ASN A 400 -17.84 8.34 11.95
C ASN A 400 -17.32 7.40 10.85
N ARG A 401 -18.16 6.52 10.29
CA ARG A 401 -17.87 5.82 9.02
C ARG A 401 -17.44 6.77 7.91
N ASN A 402 -17.98 7.98 7.86
CA ASN A 402 -17.61 8.94 6.82
C ASN A 402 -16.12 9.31 6.89
N GLN A 403 -15.53 9.36 8.09
CA GLN A 403 -14.08 9.60 8.25
C GLN A 403 -13.26 8.48 7.60
N VAL A 404 -13.75 7.25 7.68
CA VAL A 404 -13.14 6.10 7.03
C VAL A 404 -13.27 6.13 5.52
N GLU A 405 -14.43 6.52 4.98
CA GLU A 405 -14.59 6.68 3.53
C GLU A 405 -13.66 7.79 3.00
N LEU A 406 -13.51 8.90 3.74
CA LEU A 406 -12.52 9.94 3.43
C LEU A 406 -11.08 9.41 3.48
N MET A 407 -10.77 8.53 4.43
CA MET A 407 -9.47 7.85 4.49
C MET A 407 -9.23 6.92 3.31
N ILE A 408 -10.23 6.13 2.92
CA ILE A 408 -10.17 5.29 1.73
C ILE A 408 -9.93 6.16 0.49
N ASP A 409 -10.64 7.28 0.39
CA ASP A 409 -10.50 8.20 -0.74
C ASP A 409 -9.09 8.82 -0.80
N ALA A 410 -8.57 9.28 0.34
CA ALA A 410 -7.20 9.78 0.43
C ALA A 410 -6.15 8.71 0.04
N PHE A 411 -6.33 7.47 0.52
CA PHE A 411 -5.46 6.35 0.14
C PHE A 411 -5.50 6.08 -1.37
N LYS A 412 -6.70 6.04 -1.95
CA LYS A 412 -6.89 5.73 -3.38
C LYS A 412 -6.43 6.85 -4.30
N ASN A 413 -6.81 8.08 -4.01
CA ASN A 413 -6.66 9.19 -4.95
C ASN A 413 -5.41 10.02 -4.65
N LEU A 414 -5.12 10.32 -3.38
CA LEU A 414 -4.02 11.20 -3.01
C LEU A 414 -2.69 10.44 -2.94
N ILE A 415 -2.67 9.30 -2.25
CA ILE A 415 -1.51 8.39 -2.26
C ILE A 415 -1.44 7.56 -3.55
N SER A 416 -2.47 7.60 -4.39
CA SER A 416 -2.58 6.85 -5.65
C SER A 416 -2.32 5.34 -5.45
N ALA A 417 -3.02 4.77 -4.46
CA ALA A 417 -2.91 3.37 -4.05
C ALA A 417 -4.20 2.58 -4.34
N ASP A 418 -4.94 2.97 -5.38
CA ASP A 418 -6.15 2.27 -5.86
C ASP A 418 -5.85 1.00 -6.67
N SER A 419 -4.63 0.89 -7.19
CA SER A 419 -4.15 -0.25 -7.98
C SER A 419 -2.73 -0.65 -7.62
N SER A 420 -2.46 -1.96 -7.64
CA SER A 420 -1.14 -2.52 -7.38
C SER A 420 -0.62 -3.36 -8.54
N TYR A 421 0.63 -3.10 -8.90
CA TYR A 421 1.38 -3.84 -9.92
C TYR A 421 2.30 -4.93 -9.33
N MET A 422 2.21 -5.18 -8.01
CA MET A 422 2.99 -6.23 -7.36
C MET A 422 2.66 -7.59 -7.97
N GLN A 423 3.65 -8.49 -7.98
CA GLN A 423 3.56 -9.82 -8.60
C GLN A 423 3.75 -10.94 -7.57
N ASN A 424 3.72 -10.61 -6.29
CA ASN A 424 3.96 -11.51 -5.18
C ASN A 424 3.23 -10.99 -3.95
N ASP A 425 2.57 -11.90 -3.23
CA ASP A 425 1.73 -11.57 -2.08
C ASP A 425 2.51 -10.85 -0.97
N PHE A 426 3.75 -11.26 -0.67
CA PHE A 426 4.60 -10.53 0.28
C PHE A 426 5.01 -9.15 -0.23
N SER A 427 5.24 -8.99 -1.55
CA SER A 427 5.53 -7.66 -2.09
C SER A 427 4.31 -6.74 -2.00
N LEU A 428 3.10 -7.27 -2.18
CA LEU A 428 1.86 -6.55 -1.97
C LEU A 428 1.70 -6.11 -0.52
N GLU A 429 1.98 -7.02 0.43
CA GLU A 429 1.95 -6.74 1.86
C GLU A 429 2.89 -5.58 2.23
N ALA A 430 4.13 -5.59 1.75
CA ALA A 430 5.07 -4.49 1.95
C ALA A 430 4.63 -3.19 1.27
N TRP A 431 4.11 -3.29 0.06
CA TRP A 431 3.61 -2.12 -0.68
C TRP A 431 2.44 -1.46 0.07
N MET A 432 1.53 -2.26 0.65
CA MET A 432 0.47 -1.76 1.51
C MET A 432 1.04 -1.05 2.73
N PHE A 433 1.96 -1.69 3.46
CA PHE A 433 2.61 -1.08 4.62
C PHE A 433 3.22 0.30 4.32
N ILE A 434 4.01 0.40 3.25
CA ILE A 434 4.66 1.65 2.84
C ILE A 434 3.62 2.74 2.52
N ASN A 435 2.54 2.41 1.82
CA ASN A 435 1.49 3.38 1.51
C ASN A 435 0.72 3.82 2.76
N TYR A 436 0.53 2.95 3.75
CA TYR A 436 -0.12 3.31 5.01
C TYR A 436 0.76 4.25 5.85
N ILE A 437 2.09 4.10 5.83
CA ILE A 437 3.01 5.09 6.43
C ILE A 437 2.85 6.45 5.74
N ALA A 438 2.83 6.48 4.40
CA ALA A 438 2.62 7.72 3.66
C ALA A 438 1.24 8.36 3.96
N LEU A 439 0.20 7.54 4.12
CA LEU A 439 -1.13 7.99 4.50
C LEU A 439 -1.15 8.57 5.93
N HIS A 440 -0.44 7.95 6.87
CA HIS A 440 -0.27 8.49 8.21
C HIS A 440 0.36 9.89 8.17
N TRP A 441 1.44 10.07 7.42
CA TRP A 441 2.10 11.37 7.26
C TRP A 441 1.18 12.43 6.62
N TYR A 442 0.35 12.02 5.67
CA TYR A 442 -0.69 12.88 5.10
C TYR A 442 -1.68 13.37 6.17
N TYR A 443 -2.17 12.47 7.03
CA TYR A 443 -3.07 12.82 8.12
C TYR A 443 -2.40 13.71 9.18
N MET A 444 -1.11 13.53 9.44
CA MET A 444 -0.34 14.42 10.32
C MET A 444 -0.30 15.86 9.78
N LEU A 445 -0.10 16.05 8.47
CA LEU A 445 -0.19 17.38 7.85
C LEU A 445 -1.61 17.94 7.90
N LEU A 446 -2.63 17.11 7.65
CA LEU A 446 -4.02 17.53 7.73
C LEU A 446 -4.39 18.01 9.14
N ASN A 447 -3.94 17.31 10.17
CA ASN A 447 -4.18 17.68 11.56
C ASN A 447 -3.50 19.01 11.89
N LYS A 448 -2.24 19.21 11.48
CA LYS A 448 -1.56 20.52 11.61
C LYS A 448 -2.32 21.66 10.92
N LEU A 449 -2.89 21.43 9.74
CA LEU A 449 -3.72 22.42 9.05
C LEU A 449 -5.00 22.76 9.81
N LYS A 450 -5.66 21.75 10.40
CA LYS A 450 -6.86 21.95 11.20
C LYS A 450 -6.56 22.71 12.49
N GLU A 451 -5.50 22.34 13.20
CA GLU A 451 -5.03 23.01 14.42
C GLU A 451 -4.72 24.49 14.17
N ALA A 452 -4.08 24.80 13.04
CA ALA A 452 -3.79 26.17 12.62
C ALA A 452 -4.98 26.89 11.95
N LYS A 453 -6.14 26.25 11.81
CA LYS A 453 -7.34 26.77 11.11
C LYS A 453 -7.05 27.23 9.67
N LEU A 454 -6.17 26.51 8.96
CA LEU A 454 -5.74 26.79 7.59
C LEU A 454 -6.26 25.77 6.57
N ASN A 455 -6.98 24.74 7.02
CA ASN A 455 -7.53 23.66 6.18
C ASN A 455 -8.63 24.12 5.21
N ASN A 456 -9.14 25.35 5.34
CA ASN A 456 -10.04 25.98 4.37
C ASN A 456 -9.30 26.68 3.22
N LYS A 457 -7.98 26.89 3.35
CA LYS A 457 -7.14 27.60 2.36
C LYS A 457 -6.12 26.69 1.68
N PHE A 458 -5.58 25.72 2.42
CA PHE A 458 -4.53 24.84 1.95
C PHE A 458 -4.88 23.39 2.20
N SER A 459 -4.52 22.53 1.24
CA SER A 459 -4.54 21.09 1.40
C SER A 459 -3.16 20.57 1.85
N PRO A 460 -3.07 19.33 2.39
CA PRO A 460 -1.77 18.72 2.68
C PRO A 460 -0.87 18.63 1.44
N MET A 461 -1.44 18.45 0.23
CA MET A 461 -0.66 18.41 -1.01
C MET A 461 -0.04 19.77 -1.35
N ASP A 462 -0.71 20.87 -0.99
CA ASP A 462 -0.12 22.22 -1.15
C ASP A 462 1.07 22.39 -0.22
N LEU A 463 0.97 21.90 1.03
CA LEU A 463 2.08 21.93 1.97
C LEU A 463 3.27 21.11 1.49
N ILE A 464 3.03 19.91 0.94
CA ILE A 464 4.11 19.10 0.35
C ILE A 464 4.80 19.88 -0.77
N LYS A 465 4.07 20.59 -1.64
CA LYS A 465 4.67 21.43 -2.68
C LYS A 465 5.52 22.56 -2.09
N PHE A 466 5.01 23.29 -1.10
CA PHE A 466 5.76 24.38 -0.44
C PHE A 466 7.03 23.86 0.25
N LEU A 467 6.94 22.72 0.92
CA LEU A 467 8.09 22.07 1.56
C LEU A 467 9.13 21.62 0.54
N LYS A 468 8.71 21.10 -0.62
CA LYS A 468 9.63 20.69 -1.69
C LYS A 468 10.40 21.84 -2.34
N GLU A 469 9.92 23.07 -2.20
CA GLU A 469 10.65 24.26 -2.66
C GLU A 469 11.85 24.59 -1.75
N VAL A 470 11.85 24.13 -0.50
CA VAL A 470 12.96 24.31 0.43
C VAL A 470 14.09 23.35 0.09
N LYS A 471 15.25 23.88 -0.28
CA LYS A 471 16.40 23.11 -0.78
C LYS A 471 17.66 23.39 0.02
N LYS A 472 18.58 22.44 -0.02
CA LYS A 472 19.99 22.64 0.37
C LYS A 472 20.87 22.60 -0.87
N VAL A 473 21.88 23.46 -0.89
CA VAL A 473 22.90 23.57 -1.94
C VAL A 473 24.26 23.18 -1.38
N ARG A 474 25.04 22.39 -2.12
CA ARG A 474 26.37 21.99 -1.72
C ARG A 474 27.39 22.96 -2.29
N LEU A 475 28.08 23.71 -1.42
CA LEU A 475 29.12 24.67 -1.80
C LEU A 475 30.40 24.28 -1.05
N ASN A 476 31.53 24.18 -1.78
CA ASN A 476 32.83 23.85 -1.19
C ASN A 476 32.86 22.56 -0.34
N GLY A 477 31.97 21.60 -0.63
CA GLY A 477 31.89 20.33 0.08
C GLY A 477 30.86 20.30 1.22
N GLU A 478 30.37 21.46 1.66
CA GLU A 478 29.39 21.62 2.76
C GLU A 478 27.99 21.97 2.23
N TRP A 479 26.96 21.65 3.01
CA TRP A 479 25.56 21.90 2.66
C TRP A 479 25.04 23.18 3.32
N PHE A 480 24.50 24.10 2.52
CA PHE A 480 23.89 25.35 2.96
C PHE A 480 22.41 25.39 2.59
N ASN A 481 21.59 26.09 3.39
CA ASN A 481 20.19 26.32 3.03
C ASN A 481 20.13 27.25 1.80
N ALA A 482 19.31 26.87 0.82
CA ALA A 482 18.97 27.73 -0.30
C ALA A 482 17.99 28.84 0.13
N GLU A 483 17.77 29.81 -0.74
CA GLU A 483 16.77 30.86 -0.55
C GLU A 483 15.36 30.27 -0.48
N ILE A 484 14.57 30.72 0.49
CA ILE A 484 13.16 30.34 0.67
C ILE A 484 12.31 31.59 0.46
N THR A 485 11.20 31.47 -0.27
CA THR A 485 10.27 32.60 -0.45
C THR A 485 9.65 32.99 0.88
N ALA A 486 9.50 34.31 1.13
CA ALA A 486 8.93 34.82 2.38
C ALA A 486 7.52 34.25 2.64
N LYS A 487 6.72 34.08 1.58
CA LYS A 487 5.39 33.48 1.64
C LYS A 487 5.41 32.04 2.16
N ASN A 488 6.31 31.19 1.65
CA ASN A 488 6.41 29.81 2.11
C ASN A 488 6.90 29.75 3.55
N LEU A 489 7.88 30.59 3.91
CA LEU A 489 8.39 30.66 5.27
C LEU A 489 7.29 31.06 6.26
N GLU A 490 6.46 32.06 5.93
CA GLU A 490 5.33 32.47 6.75
C GLU A 490 4.32 31.33 6.97
N ILE A 491 3.97 30.60 5.92
CA ILE A 491 3.03 29.46 6.00
C ILE A 491 3.61 28.34 6.86
N ILE A 492 4.88 27.97 6.65
CA ILE A 492 5.56 26.91 7.38
C ILE A 492 5.69 27.26 8.87
N ASN A 493 6.02 28.51 9.19
CA ASN A 493 6.09 29.01 10.56
C ASN A 493 4.72 28.97 11.25
N LYS A 494 3.63 29.36 10.56
CA LYS A 494 2.26 29.26 11.11
C LYS A 494 1.86 27.83 11.45
N LEU A 495 2.43 26.83 10.79
CA LEU A 495 2.15 25.41 11.02
C LEU A 495 3.09 24.76 12.05
N ASN A 496 4.02 25.54 12.60
CA ASN A 496 5.05 25.07 13.54
C ASN A 496 5.78 23.82 13.00
N ILE A 497 6.22 23.90 11.74
CA ILE A 497 6.96 22.84 11.04
C ILE A 497 8.45 23.24 11.06
N LEU A 498 9.28 22.38 11.61
CA LEU A 498 10.73 22.60 11.73
C LEU A 498 11.41 22.09 10.46
N ILE A 499 11.80 23.01 9.58
CA ILE A 499 12.32 22.71 8.24
C ILE A 499 13.82 22.92 8.06
N THR A 500 14.54 23.37 9.09
CA THR A 500 15.98 23.68 9.02
C THR A 500 16.73 23.18 10.23
#